data_AF-A0ABD4SYQ4-F1
#
_entry.id   AF-A0ABD4SYQ4-F1
#
_cell.length_a   1.000
_cell.length_b   1.000
_cell.length_c   1.000
_cell.angle_alpha   90.00
_cell.angle_beta   90.00
_cell.angle_gamma   90.00
#
_symmetry.space_group_name_H-M   'P 1'
#
loop_
_entity.id
_entity.type
_entity.pdbx_description
1 polymer ?
#
loop_
_entity_poly.entity_id
_entity_poly.type
_entity_poly.pdbx_seq_one_letter_code
_entity_poly.pdbx_strand_id
1 'polypeptide(L)'
;MEFQPAPPRLRRQIAERYLAQMPEDIRGSLTVAQLRAVRILLEKSISPPKPQPKIVDLRFQVDLFLARYYLVIMVGPERRRFQRPETGSPASRMGNVIAALMLLLGLNLMVSAGILLALYLLKSTLGLDFFPGHLGQQ
;
A
#
# COMPACT_ATOMS: atom_id res chain seq x y z
N MET A 1 14.42 -21.33 -4.11
CA MET A 1 14.94 -21.55 -2.75
C MET A 1 14.24 -22.76 -2.18
N GLU A 2 14.90 -23.90 -2.18
CA GLU A 2 14.39 -25.15 -1.65
C GLU A 2 14.34 -25.07 -0.13
N PHE A 3 13.18 -25.36 0.46
CA PHE A 3 12.98 -25.26 1.90
C PHE A 3 13.66 -26.44 2.58
N GLN A 4 14.87 -26.23 3.10
CA GLN A 4 15.58 -27.27 3.82
C GLN A 4 14.93 -27.45 5.21
N PRO A 5 14.56 -28.68 5.60
CA PRO A 5 14.00 -28.93 6.92
C PRO A 5 14.96 -28.50 8.02
N ALA A 6 14.43 -27.90 9.10
CA ALA A 6 15.21 -27.57 10.27
C ALA A 6 15.98 -28.80 10.79
N PRO A 7 17.26 -28.67 11.16
CA PRO A 7 18.08 -29.79 11.58
C PRO A 7 17.47 -30.47 12.81
N PRO A 8 17.58 -31.82 12.95
CA PRO A 8 16.91 -32.58 14.00
C PRO A 8 17.17 -32.07 15.43
N ARG A 9 18.38 -31.55 15.69
CA ARG A 9 18.77 -30.98 16.99
C ARG A 9 17.91 -29.78 17.39
N LEU A 10 17.58 -28.90 16.45
CA LEU A 10 16.79 -27.69 16.71
C LEU A 10 15.35 -28.05 17.06
N ARG A 11 14.75 -29.02 16.37
CA ARG A 11 13.38 -29.48 16.65
C ARG A 11 13.26 -30.02 18.07
N ARG A 12 14.24 -30.81 18.50
CA ARG A 12 14.30 -31.35 19.86
C ARG A 12 14.40 -30.24 20.91
N GLN A 13 15.30 -29.28 20.73
CA GLN A 13 15.45 -28.13 21.64
C GLN A 13 14.16 -27.30 21.76
N ILE A 14 13.46 -27.09 20.65
CA ILE A 14 12.18 -26.37 20.64
C ILE A 14 11.10 -27.20 21.36
N ALA A 15 11.02 -28.51 21.13
CA ALA A 15 10.08 -29.39 21.82
C ALA A 15 10.29 -29.37 23.33
N GLU A 16 11.53 -29.48 23.81
CA GLU A 16 11.84 -29.39 25.25
C GLU A 16 11.46 -28.01 25.83
N ARG A 17 11.66 -26.92 25.09
CA ARG A 17 11.22 -25.57 25.52
C ARG A 17 9.71 -25.46 25.69
N TYR A 18 8.91 -26.09 24.83
CA TYR A 18 7.45 -26.12 24.98
C TYR A 18 7.02 -27.01 26.15
N LEU A 19 7.67 -28.17 26.32
CA LEU A 19 7.44 -29.05 27.47
C LEU A 19 7.80 -28.38 28.80
N ALA A 20 8.82 -27.52 28.83
CA ALA A 20 9.22 -26.76 30.01
C ALA A 20 8.27 -25.59 30.36
N GLN A 21 7.43 -25.14 29.42
CA GLN A 21 6.39 -24.14 29.68
C GLN A 21 5.11 -24.76 30.25
N MET A 22 4.98 -26.08 30.24
CA MET A 22 3.84 -26.77 30.83
C MET A 22 3.88 -26.60 32.36
N PRO A 23 2.74 -26.27 33.01
CA PRO A 23 2.64 -26.25 34.46
C PRO A 23 3.15 -27.56 35.08
N GLU A 24 3.90 -27.47 36.18
CA GLU A 24 4.59 -28.62 36.79
C GLU A 24 3.61 -29.69 37.31
N ASP A 25 2.45 -29.29 37.80
CA ASP A 25 1.35 -30.17 38.21
C ASP A 25 0.83 -31.02 37.04
N ILE A 26 0.63 -30.39 35.87
CA ILE A 26 0.20 -31.10 34.66
C ILE A 26 1.35 -31.97 34.12
N ARG A 27 2.56 -31.44 34.04
CA ARG A 27 3.73 -32.17 33.52
C ARG A 27 4.06 -33.39 34.37
N GLY A 28 3.94 -33.27 35.70
CA GLY A 28 4.16 -34.36 36.65
C GLY A 28 3.05 -35.41 36.65
N SER A 29 1.83 -35.04 36.24
CA SER A 29 0.72 -36.00 36.08
C SER A 29 0.83 -36.89 34.84
N LEU A 30 1.70 -36.53 33.87
CA LEU A 30 1.88 -37.30 32.64
C LEU A 30 2.72 -38.55 32.90
N THR A 31 2.20 -39.70 32.46
CA THR A 31 2.98 -40.94 32.44
C THR A 31 4.14 -40.83 31.44
N VAL A 32 5.18 -41.65 31.62
CA VAL A 32 6.33 -41.71 30.71
C VAL A 32 5.92 -41.96 29.25
N ALA A 33 4.89 -42.78 29.04
CA ALA A 33 4.35 -43.07 27.71
C ALA A 33 3.65 -41.84 27.09
N GLN A 34 2.84 -41.12 27.87
CA GLN A 34 2.16 -39.90 27.43
C GLN A 34 3.15 -38.78 27.14
N LEU A 35 4.14 -38.57 28.03
CA LEU A 35 5.18 -37.57 27.85
C LEU A 35 5.98 -37.83 26.55
N ARG A 36 6.30 -39.09 26.27
CA ARG A 36 6.98 -39.50 25.04
C ARG A 36 6.12 -39.23 23.80
N ALA A 37 4.83 -39.56 23.86
CA ALA A 37 3.90 -39.30 22.75
C ALA A 37 3.79 -37.80 22.44
N VAL A 38 3.65 -36.96 23.46
CA VAL A 38 3.61 -35.49 23.32
C VAL A 38 4.92 -34.97 22.72
N ARG A 39 6.08 -35.44 23.18
CA ARG A 39 7.38 -35.05 22.60
C ARG A 39 7.48 -35.38 21.11
N ILE A 40 7.08 -36.59 20.70
CA ILE A 40 7.08 -37.01 19.30
C ILE A 40 6.13 -36.14 18.46
N LEU A 41 4.96 -35.79 18.99
CA LEU A 41 4.00 -34.90 18.32
C LEU A 41 4.55 -33.48 18.17
N LEU A 42 5.23 -32.96 19.19
CA LEU A 42 5.90 -31.65 19.13
C LEU A 42 7.02 -31.67 18.09
N GLU A 43 7.93 -32.64 18.12
CA GLU A 43 9.01 -32.77 17.14
C GLU A 43 8.51 -32.87 15.69
N LYS A 44 7.34 -33.48 15.47
CA LYS A 44 6.67 -33.57 14.16
C LYS A 44 5.94 -32.28 13.75
N SER A 45 5.34 -31.57 14.69
CA SER A 45 4.54 -30.36 14.45
C SER A 45 5.36 -29.07 14.41
N ILE A 46 6.57 -29.08 14.99
CA ILE A 46 7.54 -27.99 14.85
C ILE A 46 8.03 -27.96 13.40
N SER A 47 7.22 -27.31 12.56
CA SER A 47 7.69 -26.75 11.32
C SER A 47 8.77 -25.73 11.63
N PRO A 48 9.80 -25.58 10.76
CA PRO A 48 10.86 -24.61 10.99
C PRO A 48 10.26 -23.25 11.32
N PRO A 49 10.89 -22.44 12.19
CA PRO A 49 10.50 -21.06 12.36
C PRO A 49 10.52 -20.45 10.95
N LYS A 50 9.33 -20.24 10.38
CA LYS A 50 9.22 -19.50 9.12
C LYS A 50 9.96 -18.21 9.42
N PRO A 51 11.02 -17.84 8.67
CA PRO A 51 11.54 -16.49 8.77
C PRO A 51 10.32 -15.59 8.57
N GLN A 52 9.97 -14.86 9.64
CA GLN A 52 8.99 -13.81 9.53
C GLN A 52 9.62 -12.86 8.52
N PRO A 53 9.01 -12.72 7.33
CA PRO A 53 9.59 -11.87 6.32
C PRO A 53 9.54 -10.48 6.94
N LYS A 54 10.71 -9.86 7.09
CA LYS A 54 10.81 -8.54 7.67
C LYS A 54 9.86 -7.65 6.87
N ILE A 55 8.78 -7.22 7.51
CA ILE A 55 7.91 -6.22 6.94
C ILE A 55 8.76 -4.96 6.94
N VAL A 56 9.06 -4.46 5.75
CA VAL A 56 9.77 -3.21 5.60
C VAL A 56 8.75 -2.13 5.89
N ASP A 57 8.88 -1.51 7.06
CA ASP A 57 8.08 -0.38 7.51
C ASP A 57 8.87 0.90 7.23
N LEU A 58 8.44 1.63 6.21
CA LEU A 58 8.99 2.93 5.84
C LEU A 58 8.02 4.00 6.30
N ARG A 59 8.47 4.82 7.27
CA ARG A 59 7.69 5.91 7.83
C ARG A 59 8.32 7.21 7.38
N PHE A 60 7.57 8.00 6.63
CA PHE A 60 7.98 9.31 6.18
C PHE A 60 7.10 10.37 6.84
N GLN A 61 7.74 11.39 7.38
CA GLN A 61 7.11 12.64 7.75
C GLN A 61 7.48 13.65 6.68
N VAL A 62 6.49 14.12 5.93
CA VAL A 62 6.68 15.13 4.88
C VAL A 62 5.99 16.40 5.36
N ASP A 63 6.80 17.37 5.78
CA ASP A 63 6.32 18.71 6.09
C ASP A 63 6.21 19.50 4.77
N LEU A 64 4.99 19.63 4.25
CA LEU A 64 4.68 20.59 3.20
C LEU A 64 4.45 21.96 3.84
N PHE A 65 4.72 23.03 3.10
CA PHE A 65 4.61 24.42 3.56
C PHE A 65 3.26 24.79 4.22
N LEU A 66 2.18 24.04 3.97
CA LEU A 66 0.85 24.26 4.56
C LEU A 66 0.36 23.14 5.49
N ALA A 67 0.98 21.95 5.49
CA ALA A 67 0.50 20.82 6.28
C ALA A 67 1.56 19.73 6.46
N ARG A 68 1.48 19.03 7.59
CA ARG A 68 2.31 17.86 7.89
C ARG A 68 1.61 16.59 7.46
N TYR A 69 2.26 15.81 6.60
CA TYR A 69 1.75 14.54 6.12
C TYR A 69 2.55 13.38 6.71
N TYR A 70 1.85 12.39 7.24
CA TYR A 70 2.41 11.16 7.77
C TYR A 70 2.15 10.03 6.77
N LEU A 71 3.20 9.50 6.16
CA LEU A 71 3.13 8.44 5.17
C LEU A 71 3.74 7.16 5.76
N VAL A 72 2.95 6.08 5.76
CA VAL A 72 3.41 4.74 6.19
C VAL A 72 3.31 3.79 5.01
N ILE A 73 4.47 3.30 4.55
CA ILE A 73 4.56 2.30 3.49
C ILE A 73 5.00 0.99 4.13
N MET A 74 4.12 -0.01 4.08
CA MET A 74 4.34 -1.32 4.67
C MET A 74 4.48 -2.35 3.55
N VAL A 75 5.72 -2.81 3.30
CA VAL A 75 6.02 -3.78 2.25
C VAL A 75 6.32 -5.14 2.89
N GLY A 76 5.52 -6.15 2.52
CA GLY A 76 5.69 -7.51 2.98
C GLY A 76 5.24 -8.51 1.91
N PRO A 77 5.73 -9.76 1.93
CA PRO A 77 5.33 -10.76 0.96
C PRO A 77 3.85 -11.13 1.17
N GLU A 78 3.12 -11.15 0.07
CA GLU A 78 1.72 -11.55 0.04
C GLU A 78 1.60 -13.04 0.40
N ARG A 79 0.98 -13.33 1.55
CA ARG A 79 0.84 -14.69 2.08
C ARG A 79 -0.56 -15.26 1.90
N ARG A 80 -1.51 -14.48 1.39
CA ARG A 80 -2.87 -14.96 1.11
C ARG A 80 -2.86 -15.61 -0.27
N ARG A 81 -3.12 -16.92 -0.32
CA ARG A 81 -3.60 -17.60 -1.55
C ARG A 81 -5.05 -17.22 -1.83
N PHE A 82 -5.35 -15.94 -1.86
CA PHE A 82 -6.58 -15.43 -2.43
C PHE A 82 -6.15 -14.44 -3.47
N GLN A 83 -6.22 -14.88 -4.73
CA GLN A 83 -6.55 -13.96 -5.80
C GLN A 83 -7.80 -13.24 -5.30
N ARG A 84 -7.65 -12.03 -4.76
CA ARG A 84 -8.79 -11.15 -4.62
C ARG A 84 -9.32 -11.02 -6.05
N PRO A 85 -10.59 -11.35 -6.34
CA PRO A 85 -11.16 -10.90 -7.59
C PRO A 85 -11.02 -9.37 -7.53
N GLU A 86 -10.20 -8.85 -8.44
CA GLU A 86 -10.10 -7.42 -8.73
C GLU A 86 -11.53 -6.87 -8.69
N THR A 87 -11.89 -6.18 -7.62
CA THR A 87 -13.30 -5.83 -7.35
C THR A 87 -13.76 -4.68 -8.26
N GLY A 88 -12.93 -4.26 -9.20
CA GLY A 88 -13.32 -3.49 -10.36
C GLY A 88 -13.28 -4.39 -11.59
N SER A 89 -14.41 -4.50 -12.30
CA SER A 89 -14.37 -5.03 -13.67
C SER A 89 -13.32 -4.24 -14.47
N PRO A 90 -12.58 -4.85 -15.41
CA PRO A 90 -11.63 -4.12 -16.26
C PRO A 90 -12.29 -2.93 -16.97
N ALA A 91 -13.59 -3.01 -17.23
CA ALA A 91 -14.42 -1.92 -17.73
C ALA A 91 -14.52 -0.72 -16.75
N SER A 92 -14.66 -0.95 -15.45
CA SER A 92 -14.71 0.13 -14.43
C SER A 92 -13.39 0.89 -14.32
N ARG A 93 -12.25 0.20 -14.44
CA ARG A 93 -10.92 0.82 -14.41
C ARG A 93 -10.70 1.69 -15.64
N MET A 94 -11.10 1.19 -16.81
CA MET A 94 -11.02 1.94 -18.06
C MET A 94 -11.96 3.15 -18.06
N GLY A 95 -13.18 2.99 -17.53
CA GLY A 95 -14.14 4.08 -17.37
C GLY A 95 -13.60 5.21 -16.48
N ASN A 96 -12.96 4.88 -15.35
CA ASN A 96 -12.38 5.89 -14.47
C ASN A 96 -11.20 6.63 -15.12
N VAL A 97 -10.38 5.93 -15.92
CA VAL A 97 -9.28 6.57 -16.68
C VAL A 97 -9.83 7.51 -17.74
N ILE A 98 -10.85 7.08 -18.50
CA ILE A 98 -11.49 7.93 -19.51
C ILE A 98 -12.16 9.14 -18.86
N ALA A 99 -12.87 8.96 -17.74
CA ALA A 99 -13.48 10.05 -16.99
C ALA A 99 -12.44 11.05 -16.48
N ALA A 100 -11.32 10.56 -15.93
CA ALA A 100 -10.22 11.41 -15.48
C ALA A 100 -9.59 12.21 -16.63
N LEU A 101 -9.38 11.60 -17.79
CA LEU A 101 -8.86 12.27 -18.98
C LEU A 101 -9.84 13.33 -19.52
N MET A 102 -11.13 13.00 -19.58
CA MET A 102 -12.19 13.93 -19.97
C MET A 102 -12.26 15.13 -19.03
N LEU A 103 -12.18 14.90 -17.72
CA LEU A 103 -12.20 15.96 -16.71
C LEU A 103 -10.96 16.86 -16.83
N LEU A 104 -9.78 16.26 -16.99
CA LEU A 104 -8.53 16.99 -17.14
C LEU A 104 -8.52 17.84 -18.41
N LEU A 105 -8.95 17.27 -19.54
CA LEU A 105 -9.04 17.96 -20.81
C LEU A 105 -10.07 19.10 -20.74
N GLY A 106 -11.25 18.82 -20.20
CA GLY A 106 -12.31 19.82 -20.02
C GLY A 106 -11.88 20.99 -19.14
N LEU A 107 -11.22 20.70 -18.00
CA LEU A 107 -10.69 21.74 -17.12
C LEU A 107 -9.62 22.57 -17.82
N ASN A 108 -8.69 21.93 -18.55
CA ASN A 108 -7.65 22.64 -19.28
C ASN A 108 -8.22 23.56 -20.37
N LEU A 109 -9.23 23.07 -21.10
CA LEU A 109 -9.90 23.84 -22.14
C LEU A 109 -10.67 25.03 -21.55
N MET A 110 -11.35 24.82 -20.42
CA MET A 110 -12.09 25.86 -19.72
C MET A 110 -11.17 26.95 -19.16
N VAL A 111 -10.04 26.57 -18.57
CA VAL A 111 -9.01 27.52 -18.11
C VAL A 111 -8.43 28.30 -19.30
N SER A 112 -8.08 27.61 -20.38
CA SER A 112 -7.51 28.24 -21.58
C SER A 112 -8.50 29.23 -22.21
N ALA A 113 -9.76 28.85 -22.36
CA ALA A 113 -10.82 29.72 -22.85
C ALA A 113 -11.04 30.92 -21.93
N GLY A 114 -11.01 30.71 -20.60
CA GLY A 114 -11.09 31.79 -19.62
C GLY A 114 -9.94 32.79 -19.73
N ILE A 115 -8.71 32.30 -19.91
CA ILE A 115 -7.53 33.16 -20.13
C ILE A 115 -7.68 33.95 -21.44
N LEU A 116 -8.04 33.29 -22.54
CA LEU A 116 -8.24 33.97 -23.83
C LEU A 116 -9.35 35.02 -23.76
N LEU A 117 -10.45 34.72 -23.07
CA LEU A 117 -11.53 35.68 -22.84
C LEU A 117 -11.05 36.84 -21.98
N ALA A 118 -10.31 36.58 -20.91
CA ALA A 118 -9.74 37.62 -20.06
C ALA A 118 -8.76 38.51 -20.83
N LEU A 119 -7.89 37.93 -21.67
CA LEU A 119 -6.98 38.66 -22.55
C LEU A 119 -7.74 39.47 -23.60
N TYR A 120 -8.81 38.91 -24.17
CA TYR A 120 -9.67 39.61 -25.13
C TYR A 120 -10.38 40.79 -24.46
N LEU A 121 -10.96 40.60 -23.28
CA LEU A 121 -11.60 41.65 -22.51
C LEU A 121 -10.59 42.71 -22.08
N LEU A 122 -9.41 42.32 -21.63
CA LEU A 122 -8.33 43.26 -21.30
C LEU A 122 -7.91 44.04 -22.55
N LYS A 123 -7.76 43.39 -23.71
CA LYS A 123 -7.51 44.07 -24.99
C LYS A 123 -8.66 45.03 -25.34
N SER A 124 -9.90 44.64 -25.08
CA SER A 124 -11.11 45.41 -25.38
C SER A 124 -11.30 46.60 -24.43
N THR A 125 -10.92 46.49 -23.16
CA THR A 125 -11.09 47.54 -22.13
C THR A 125 -9.88 48.45 -22.01
N LEU A 126 -8.68 47.97 -22.37
CA LEU A 126 -7.49 48.81 -22.51
C LEU A 126 -7.58 49.79 -23.69
N GLY A 127 -8.62 49.69 -24.54
CA GLY A 127 -8.91 50.70 -25.54
C GLY A 127 -7.70 51.03 -26.41
N LEU A 128 -6.98 50.00 -26.91
CA LEU A 128 -6.01 50.21 -27.98
C LEU A 128 -6.76 50.53 -29.28
N ASP A 129 -7.34 51.72 -29.31
CA ASP A 129 -7.65 52.47 -30.51
C ASP A 129 -6.32 52.73 -31.21
N PHE A 130 -5.92 51.85 -32.12
CA PHE A 130 -4.81 52.12 -33.03
C PHE A 130 -5.11 53.28 -34.00
N PHE A 131 -6.29 53.90 -33.92
CA PHE A 131 -6.72 55.03 -34.74
C PHE A 131 -7.48 56.10 -33.93
N PRO A 132 -6.76 56.91 -33.13
CA PRO A 132 -7.33 58.16 -32.65
C PRO A 132 -7.42 59.15 -33.83
N GLY A 133 -8.65 59.36 -34.35
CA GLY A 133 -9.08 60.56 -35.07
C GLY A 133 -8.63 60.75 -36.52
N HIS A 134 -9.33 60.14 -37.50
CA HIS A 134 -9.17 60.52 -38.92
C HIS A 134 -10.49 60.66 -39.71
N LEU A 135 -11.66 60.63 -39.06
CA LEU A 135 -12.95 60.85 -39.73
C LEU A 135 -13.60 62.14 -39.24
N GLY A 136 -12.93 63.26 -39.53
CA GLY A 136 -13.40 64.59 -39.17
C GLY A 136 -12.51 65.67 -39.75
N GLN A 137 -12.46 65.77 -41.07
CA GLN A 137 -12.36 67.01 -41.86
C GLN A 137 -12.21 66.69 -43.35
N GLN A 138 -13.34 66.59 -44.04
CA GLN A 138 -13.74 67.38 -45.22
C GLN A 138 -15.12 66.94 -45.68
#